data_AF-A0A0F9VLK7-F1
#
_entry.id   AF-A0A0F9VLK7-F1
#
_cell.length_a   1.000
_cell.length_b   1.000
_cell.length_c   1.000
_cell.angle_alpha   90.00
_cell.angle_beta   90.00
_cell.angle_gamma   90.00
#
_symmetry.space_group_name_H-M   'P 1'
#
loop_
_entity.id
_entity.type
_entity.pdbx_description
1 polymer ?
#
loop_
_entity_poly.entity_id
_entity_poly.type
_entity_poly.pdbx_seq_one_letter_code
_entity_poly.pdbx_strand_id
1 'polypeptide(L)'
;MQPRDTDQRTVLSAEDLGRWRMHHATMQAMSLLEHHGYSAREAEQLFLKDSMLIGELTERYHLDDSRPLRISVYTGEVFYMDGG
;
A
#
# COMPACT_ATOMS: atom_id res chain seq x y z
N MET A 1 6.96 -33.88 -6.38
CA MET A 1 7.57 -32.59 -6.02
C MET A 1 7.04 -31.58 -7.01
N GLN A 2 5.96 -30.88 -6.68
CA GLN A 2 5.42 -29.84 -7.56
C GLN A 2 6.43 -28.68 -7.62
N PRO A 3 6.66 -28.08 -8.79
CA PRO A 3 7.46 -26.86 -8.87
C PRO A 3 6.79 -25.82 -7.96
N ARG A 4 7.56 -25.26 -7.02
CA ARG A 4 7.12 -24.08 -6.27
C ARG A 4 6.80 -23.02 -7.32
N ASP A 5 5.56 -22.55 -7.32
CA ASP A 5 5.12 -21.45 -8.18
C ASP A 5 6.20 -20.38 -8.16
N THR A 6 6.67 -20.04 -9.36
CA THR A 6 7.56 -18.92 -9.60
C THR A 6 6.97 -17.72 -8.87
N ASP A 7 7.65 -17.22 -7.83
CA ASP A 7 7.27 -16.02 -7.08
C ASP A 7 6.98 -14.91 -8.09
N GLN A 8 5.70 -14.71 -8.40
CA GLN A 8 5.30 -13.75 -9.42
C GLN A 8 5.50 -12.38 -8.79
N ARG A 9 6.67 -11.80 -9.05
CA ARG A 9 7.07 -10.51 -8.50
C ARG A 9 6.24 -9.42 -9.18
N THR A 10 5.23 -8.94 -8.47
CA THR A 10 4.42 -7.81 -8.94
C THR A 10 5.13 -6.49 -8.65
N VAL A 11 5.26 -5.65 -9.68
CA VAL A 11 5.86 -4.32 -9.59
C VAL A 11 4.88 -3.30 -10.14
N LEU A 12 4.63 -2.23 -9.38
CA LEU A 12 3.78 -1.13 -9.81
C LEU A 12 4.33 -0.44 -11.06
N SER A 13 3.43 0.03 -11.91
CA SER A 13 3.72 0.99 -12.97
C SER A 13 4.34 2.27 -12.39
N ALA A 14 5.07 3.03 -13.20
CA ALA A 14 5.66 4.29 -12.75
C ALA A 14 4.60 5.30 -12.25
N GLU A 15 3.42 5.30 -12.87
CA GLU A 15 2.28 6.13 -12.47
C GLU A 15 1.75 5.70 -11.10
N ASP A 16 1.47 4.41 -10.92
CA ASP A 16 0.94 3.87 -9.66
C ASP A 16 1.96 3.99 -8.52
N LEU A 17 3.25 3.81 -8.80
CA LEU A 17 4.32 4.06 -7.84
C LEU A 17 4.37 5.54 -7.43
N GLY A 18 4.13 6.47 -8.37
CA GLY A 18 4.01 7.89 -8.07
C GLY A 18 2.84 8.18 -7.11
N ARG A 19 1.67 7.60 -7.40
CA ARG A 19 0.47 7.70 -6.53
C ARG A 19 0.75 7.12 -5.14
N TRP A 20 1.35 5.94 -5.09
CA TRP A 20 1.72 5.25 -3.85
C TRP A 20 2.69 6.08 -3.00
N ARG A 21 3.75 6.63 -3.60
CA ARG A 21 4.72 7.49 -2.91
C ARG A 21 4.06 8.71 -2.28
N MET A 22 3.22 9.41 -3.05
CA MET A 22 2.51 10.59 -2.56
C MET A 22 1.58 10.24 -1.39
N HIS A 23 0.84 9.14 -1.52
CA HIS A 23 -0.05 8.67 -0.46
C HIS A 23 0.71 8.26 0.81
N HIS A 24 1.76 7.47 0.67
CA HIS A 24 2.61 7.04 1.79
C HIS A 24 3.29 8.23 2.49
N ALA A 25 3.75 9.23 1.74
CA ALA A 25 4.30 10.46 2.32
C ALA A 25 3.26 11.20 3.16
N THR A 26 2.01 11.28 2.70
CA THR A 26 0.92 11.89 3.48
C THR A 26 0.63 11.11 4.76
N MET A 27 0.58 9.78 4.70
CA MET A 27 0.38 8.92 5.88
C MET A 27 1.53 9.05 6.89
N GLN A 28 2.79 9.13 6.42
CA GLN A 28 3.93 9.37 7.30
C GLN A 28 3.93 10.77 7.91
N ALA A 29 3.55 11.80 7.14
CA ALA A 29 3.38 13.13 7.69
C ALA A 29 2.33 13.12 8.81
N MET A 30 1.25 12.34 8.63
CA MET A 30 0.22 12.18 9.65
C MET A 30 0.76 11.59 10.95
N SER A 31 1.51 10.48 10.87
CA SER A 31 2.07 9.83 12.07
C SER A 31 3.12 10.70 12.78
N LEU A 32 3.92 11.47 12.04
CA LEU A 32 4.89 12.39 12.63
C LEU A 32 4.23 13.59 13.34
N LEU A 33 3.05 13.98 12.89
CA LEU A 33 2.30 15.12 13.40
C LEU A 33 1.13 14.71 14.31
N GLU A 34 1.09 13.46 14.81
CA GLU A 34 0.09 13.01 15.79
C GLU A 34 0.00 13.93 17.02
N HIS A 35 1.11 14.55 17.41
CA HIS A 35 1.18 15.52 18.51
C HIS A 35 0.78 16.96 18.13
N HIS A 36 0.62 17.24 16.84
CA HIS A 36 0.25 18.55 16.29
C HIS A 36 -1.23 18.65 15.90
N GLY A 37 -2.01 17.58 16.08
CA GLY A 37 -3.47 17.62 16.14
C GLY A 37 -4.18 17.59 14.79
N TYR A 38 -4.13 16.45 14.09
CA TYR A 38 -5.12 16.18 13.07
C TYR A 38 -6.51 16.07 13.71
N SER A 39 -7.51 16.60 13.03
CA SER A 39 -8.89 16.32 13.37
C SER A 39 -9.22 14.85 13.07
N ALA A 40 -10.15 14.28 13.84
CA ALA A 40 -10.65 12.92 13.58
C ALA A 40 -11.16 12.75 12.13
N ARG A 41 -11.71 13.82 11.54
CA ARG A 41 -12.17 13.85 10.15
C ARG A 41 -11.03 13.73 9.15
N GLU A 42 -9.90 14.41 9.37
CA GLU A 42 -8.75 14.32 8.47
C GLU A 42 -8.14 12.91 8.52
N ALA A 43 -8.06 12.32 9.71
CA ALA A 43 -7.62 10.93 9.87
C ALA A 43 -8.55 9.98 9.11
N GLU A 44 -9.87 10.10 9.29
CA GLU A 44 -10.87 9.28 8.58
C GLU A 44 -10.75 9.43 7.06
N GLN A 45 -10.59 10.64 6.54
CA GLN A 45 -10.40 10.88 5.11
C GLN A 45 -9.11 10.24 4.57
N LEU A 46 -8.03 10.25 5.34
CA LEU A 46 -6.78 9.61 4.95
C LEU A 46 -6.89 8.09 4.95
N PHE A 47 -7.55 7.50 5.95
CA PHE A 47 -7.83 6.06 5.98
C PHE A 47 -8.74 5.63 4.82
N LEU A 48 -9.79 6.39 4.50
CA LEU A 48 -10.63 6.10 3.34
C LEU A 48 -9.83 6.14 2.03
N LYS A 49 -8.96 7.14 1.87
CA LYS A 49 -8.08 7.26 0.70
C LYS A 49 -7.10 6.09 0.60
N ASP A 50 -6.57 5.63 1.72
CA ASP A 50 -5.70 4.44 1.78
C ASP A 50 -6.45 3.20 1.30
N SER A 51 -7.62 2.91 1.86
CA SER A 51 -8.45 1.77 1.47
C SER A 51 -8.83 1.80 -0.01
N MET A 52 -9.18 2.99 -0.55
CA MET A 52 -9.51 3.13 -1.97
C MET A 52 -8.29 2.86 -2.86
N LEU A 53 -7.13 3.42 -2.53
CA LEU A 53 -5.92 3.22 -3.32
C LEU A 53 -5.47 1.75 -3.28
N ILE A 54 -5.49 1.11 -2.12
CA ILE A 54 -5.17 -0.31 -2.01
C ILE A 54 -6.15 -1.16 -2.82
N GLY A 55 -7.46 -0.91 -2.71
CA GLY A 55 -8.48 -1.62 -3.50
C GLY A 55 -8.27 -1.47 -5.02
N GLU A 56 -7.95 -0.26 -5.49
CA GLU A 56 -7.63 -0.05 -6.91
C GLU A 56 -6.38 -0.81 -7.35
N LEU A 57 -5.34 -0.86 -6.52
CA LEU A 57 -4.10 -1.58 -6.83
C LEU A 57 -4.31 -3.09 -6.77
N THR A 58 -5.08 -3.60 -5.82
CA THR A 58 -5.35 -5.03 -5.71
C THR A 58 -6.17 -5.52 -6.89
N GLU A 59 -7.18 -4.77 -7.33
CA GLU A 59 -7.95 -5.08 -8.54
C GLU A 59 -7.07 -5.02 -9.79
N ARG A 60 -6.31 -3.93 -9.98
CA ARG A 60 -5.49 -3.69 -11.18
C ARG A 60 -4.37 -4.71 -11.36
N TYR A 61 -3.74 -5.13 -10.27
CA TYR A 61 -2.60 -6.05 -10.30
C TYR A 61 -2.97 -7.48 -9.88
N HIS A 62 -4.28 -7.76 -9.72
CA HIS A 62 -4.81 -9.06 -9.27
C HIS A 62 -4.13 -9.58 -7.99
N LEU A 63 -3.93 -8.68 -7.02
CA LEU A 63 -3.32 -9.02 -5.73
C LEU A 63 -4.37 -9.66 -4.82
N ASP A 64 -3.99 -10.71 -4.12
CA ASP A 64 -4.74 -11.30 -3.01
C ASP A 64 -4.76 -10.34 -1.80
N ASP A 65 -5.85 -9.60 -1.62
CA ASP A 65 -6.05 -8.67 -0.50
C ASP A 65 -6.51 -9.35 0.80
N SER A 66 -6.71 -10.68 0.78
CA SER A 66 -6.97 -11.46 2.01
C SER A 66 -5.71 -11.61 2.88
N ARG A 67 -4.54 -11.32 2.31
CA ARG A 67 -3.24 -11.38 2.97
C ARG A 67 -2.70 -9.97 3.19
N PRO A 68 -2.01 -9.70 4.31
CA PRO A 68 -1.35 -8.43 4.50
C PRO A 68 -0.29 -8.21 3.42
N LEU A 69 -0.42 -7.09 2.71
CA LEU A 69 0.45 -6.70 1.61
C LEU A 69 1.31 -5.50 1.99
N ARG A 70 2.52 -5.44 1.45
CA ARG A 70 3.45 -4.33 1.61
C ARG A 70 3.98 -3.91 0.25
N ILE A 71 3.95 -2.61 -0.02
CA ILE A 71 4.44 -2.06 -1.28
C ILE A 71 5.64 -1.16 -1.00
N SER A 72 6.77 -1.47 -1.62
CA SER A 72 7.98 -0.64 -1.53
C SER A 72 7.76 0.73 -2.17
N VAL A 73 7.95 1.80 -1.40
CA VAL A 73 7.91 3.17 -1.93
C VAL A 73 9.06 3.49 -2.86
N TYR A 74 10.15 2.72 -2.81
CA TYR A 74 11.32 2.96 -3.64
C TYR A 74 11.20 2.27 -4.99
N THR A 75 10.82 0.99 -4.98
CA THR A 75 10.85 0.12 -6.16
C THR A 75 9.45 -0.20 -6.71
N GLY A 76 8.38 0.03 -5.95
CA GLY A 76 7.02 -0.37 -6.33
C GLY A 76 6.76 -1.88 -6.22
N GLU A 77 7.69 -2.62 -5.63
CA GLU A 77 7.54 -4.07 -5.45
C GLU A 77 6.51 -4.38 -4.36
N VAL A 78 5.64 -5.34 -4.66
CA VAL A 78 4.61 -5.83 -3.75
C VAL A 78 5.09 -7.12 -3.08
N PHE A 79 4.95 -7.20 -1.76
CA PHE A 79 5.31 -8.34 -0.94
C PHE A 79 4.12 -8.75 -0.08
N TYR A 80 3.92 -10.06 0.06
CA TYR A 80 3.05 -10.57 1.11
C TYR A 80 3.84 -10.69 2.40
N MET A 81 3.27 -10.15 3.48
CA MET A 81 3.82 -10.38 4.80
C MET A 81 3.31 -11.74 5.25
N ASP A 82 4.21 -12.71 5.42
CA ASP A 82 3.85 -13.95 6.09
C ASP A 82 3.44 -13.60 7.53
N GLY A 83 2.26 -14.07 7.93
CA GLY A 83 1.72 -13.79 9.27
C GLY A 83 2.75 -14.19 10.33
N GLY A 84 3.13 -13.21 11.16
CA GLY A 84 4.00 -13.42 12.32
C GLY A 84 3.33 -14.26 13.40
#